data_AF-A0A058Z111-F1
#
_entry.id   AF-A0A058Z111-F1
#
_cell.length_a   1.000
_cell.length_b   1.000
_cell.length_c   1.000
_cell.angle_alpha   90.00
_cell.angle_beta   90.00
_cell.angle_gamma   90.00
#
_symmetry.space_group_name_H-M   'P 1'
#
loop_
_entity.id
_entity.type
_entity.pdbx_description
1 polymer ?
#
loop_
_entity_poly.entity_id
_entity_poly.type
_entity_poly.pdbx_seq_one_letter_code
_entity_poly.pdbx_strand_id
1 'polypeptide(L)'
;MVNRGWIPHDMKDPKLRSAGNPTGPVDVIGMLRHPIRPSSFTPDNVPEKGQWHWIDVGQLADTLRADPIVIDVTDANFPGGLPMADQTTANIRNNHLSYAVTWYMLSASTAAMIFLL
;
A
#
# COMPACT_ATOMS: atom_id res chain seq x y z
N MET A 1 -13.97 -1.82 -1.31
CA MET A 1 -13.25 -3.06 -0.93
C MET A 1 -12.19 -2.75 0.13
N VAL A 2 -11.81 -3.71 0.97
CA VAL A 2 -10.88 -3.48 2.11
C VAL A 2 -9.76 -4.52 2.10
N ASN A 3 -8.51 -4.07 2.04
CA ASN A 3 -7.34 -4.91 2.26
C ASN A 3 -7.01 -4.92 3.76
N ARG A 4 -7.20 -6.08 4.37
CA ARG A 4 -7.02 -6.31 5.81
C ARG A 4 -5.61 -6.79 6.16
N GLY A 5 -4.74 -6.96 5.15
CA GLY A 5 -3.40 -7.47 5.31
C GLY A 5 -3.27 -8.96 4.99
N TRP A 6 -2.18 -9.56 5.46
CA TRP A 6 -1.74 -10.88 5.03
C TRP A 6 -2.36 -12.02 5.85
N ILE A 7 -2.58 -13.17 5.21
CA ILE A 7 -2.99 -14.41 5.87
C ILE A 7 -2.05 -15.56 5.44
N PRO A 8 -1.66 -16.43 6.38
CA PRO A 8 -1.01 -17.70 6.06
C PRO A 8 -1.86 -18.55 5.10
N HIS A 9 -1.21 -19.35 4.27
CA HIS A 9 -1.92 -20.19 3.28
C HIS A 9 -2.82 -21.25 3.94
N ASP A 10 -2.37 -21.86 5.03
CA ASP A 10 -3.15 -22.80 5.85
C ASP A 10 -4.39 -22.14 6.48
N MET A 11 -4.36 -20.83 6.70
CA MET A 11 -5.46 -20.03 7.26
C MET A 11 -6.33 -19.35 6.19
N LYS A 12 -6.29 -19.85 4.94
CA LYS A 12 -7.05 -19.30 3.82
C LYS A 12 -8.57 -19.42 4.04
N ASP A 13 -9.03 -20.55 4.60
CA ASP A 13 -10.45 -20.73 4.96
C ASP A 13 -10.84 -19.74 6.09
N PRO A 14 -11.81 -18.84 5.86
CA PRO A 14 -12.27 -17.90 6.87
C PRO A 14 -12.71 -18.55 8.18
N LYS A 15 -13.20 -19.79 8.16
CA LYS A 15 -13.63 -20.52 9.36
C LYS A 15 -12.49 -20.78 10.34
N LEU A 16 -11.26 -20.95 9.84
CA LEU A 16 -10.07 -21.20 10.65
C LEU A 16 -9.61 -19.95 11.41
N ARG A 17 -10.09 -18.76 11.01
CA ARG A 17 -9.75 -17.46 11.60
C ARG A 17 -11.00 -16.64 11.92
N SER A 18 -12.03 -17.31 12.44
CA SER A 18 -13.34 -16.71 12.74
C SER A 18 -13.25 -15.56 13.74
N ALA A 19 -12.36 -15.63 14.73
CA ALA A 19 -12.13 -14.58 15.72
C ALA A 19 -11.82 -13.22 15.08
N GLY A 20 -11.06 -13.22 13.98
CA GLY A 20 -10.70 -12.02 13.26
C GLY A 20 -11.76 -11.58 12.26
N ASN A 21 -12.83 -12.33 11.99
CA ASN A 21 -13.82 -12.00 10.98
C ASN A 21 -15.03 -11.28 11.61
N PRO A 22 -15.20 -9.98 11.38
CA PRO A 22 -16.33 -9.24 11.94
C PRO A 22 -17.65 -9.70 11.30
N THR A 23 -18.74 -9.55 12.06
CA THR A 23 -20.12 -9.76 11.61
C THR A 23 -20.87 -8.43 11.60
N GLY A 24 -21.59 -8.15 10.52
CA GLY A 24 -22.35 -6.91 10.37
C GLY A 24 -21.50 -5.70 9.92
N PRO A 25 -22.07 -4.49 9.98
CA PRO A 25 -21.39 -3.25 9.62
C PRO A 25 -20.20 -2.98 10.56
N VAL A 26 -19.10 -2.49 9.99
CA VAL A 26 -17.90 -2.10 10.75
C VAL A 26 -17.36 -0.77 10.23
N ASP A 27 -16.81 0.02 11.14
CA ASP A 27 -16.04 1.20 10.78
C ASP A 27 -14.61 0.81 10.41
N VAL A 28 -14.12 1.35 9.29
CA VAL A 28 -12.79 1.04 8.77
C VAL A 28 -11.97 2.32 8.70
N ILE A 29 -10.87 2.36 9.45
CA ILE A 29 -9.86 3.41 9.37
C ILE A 29 -8.67 2.86 8.57
N GLY A 30 -8.32 3.55 7.50
CA GLY A 30 -7.27 3.11 6.61
C GLY A 30 -6.85 4.16 5.61
N MET A 31 -5.86 3.80 4.81
CA MET A 31 -5.36 4.63 3.73
C MET A 31 -6.00 4.24 2.40
N LEU A 32 -6.38 5.23 1.60
CA LEU A 32 -6.86 5.00 0.25
C LEU A 32 -5.70 4.52 -0.62
N ARG A 33 -5.85 3.35 -1.25
CA ARG A 33 -4.83 2.82 -2.16
C ARG A 33 -5.01 3.41 -3.55
N HIS A 34 -3.95 4.00 -4.09
CA HIS A 34 -3.95 4.47 -5.47
C HIS A 34 -3.83 3.27 -6.44
N PRO A 35 -4.61 3.20 -7.53
CA PRO A 35 -4.48 2.14 -8.52
C PRO A 35 -3.07 2.12 -9.12
N ILE A 36 -2.43 0.96 -9.09
CA ILE A 36 -1.11 0.76 -9.68
C ILE A 36 -1.30 0.12 -11.06
N ARG A 37 -0.58 0.62 -12.06
CA ARG A 37 -0.55 -0.03 -13.38
C ARG A 37 0.45 -1.17 -13.37
N PRO A 38 0.09 -2.37 -13.86
CA PRO A 38 1.02 -3.48 -13.97
C PRO A 38 2.13 -3.16 -14.98
N SER A 39 3.28 -3.81 -14.82
CA SER A 39 4.37 -3.79 -15.80
C SER A 39 4.23 -4.94 -16.79
N SER A 40 5.00 -4.94 -17.88
CA SER A 40 5.03 -6.05 -18.84
C SER A 40 5.50 -7.39 -18.27
N PHE A 41 6.07 -7.39 -17.06
CA PHE A 41 6.49 -8.61 -16.35
C PHE A 41 5.46 -9.08 -15.31
N THR A 42 4.39 -8.32 -15.09
CA THR A 42 3.33 -8.69 -14.14
C THR A 42 2.35 -9.64 -14.82
N PRO A 43 2.14 -10.86 -14.29
CA PRO A 43 1.15 -11.79 -14.85
C PRO A 43 -0.28 -11.25 -14.78
N ASP A 44 -1.14 -11.73 -15.67
CA ASP A 44 -2.57 -11.41 -15.65
C ASP A 44 -3.26 -12.00 -14.41
N ASN A 45 -4.31 -11.32 -13.94
CA ASN A 45 -5.17 -11.82 -12.88
C ASN A 45 -6.01 -13.00 -13.36
N VAL A 46 -6.40 -13.90 -12.45
CA VAL A 46 -7.30 -15.02 -12.72
C VAL A 46 -8.49 -14.96 -11.76
N PRO A 47 -9.49 -14.09 -12.03
CA PRO A 47 -10.63 -13.84 -11.14
C PRO A 47 -11.44 -15.10 -10.83
N GLU A 48 -11.59 -15.99 -11.83
CA GLU A 48 -12.26 -17.29 -11.73
C GLU A 48 -11.70 -18.18 -10.60
N LYS A 49 -10.40 -18.05 -10.32
CA LYS A 49 -9.69 -18.80 -9.26
C LYS A 49 -9.46 -17.96 -8.00
N GLY A 50 -9.93 -16.72 -7.97
CA GLY A 50 -9.65 -15.74 -6.91
C GLY A 50 -8.16 -15.40 -6.78
N GLN A 51 -7.41 -15.48 -7.87
CA GLN A 51 -5.98 -15.19 -7.89
C GLN A 51 -5.74 -13.81 -8.49
N TRP A 52 -5.13 -12.93 -7.69
CA TRP A 52 -4.87 -11.54 -8.04
C TRP A 52 -3.37 -11.27 -7.87
N HIS A 53 -2.67 -11.10 -8.99
CA HIS A 53 -1.23 -10.78 -9.02
C HIS A 53 -0.99 -9.28 -8.83
N TRP A 54 -1.98 -8.45 -9.18
CA TRP A 54 -2.00 -7.02 -8.94
C TRP A 54 -3.43 -6.55 -8.68
N ILE A 55 -3.58 -5.39 -8.04
CA ILE A 55 -4.90 -4.86 -7.67
C ILE A 55 -5.48 -4.07 -8.84
N ASP A 56 -6.23 -4.76 -9.69
CA ASP A 56 -7.13 -4.12 -10.66
C ASP A 56 -8.40 -3.68 -9.94
N VAL A 57 -8.51 -2.40 -9.64
CA VAL A 57 -9.64 -1.85 -8.85
C VAL A 57 -10.97 -2.03 -9.58
N GLY A 58 -11.01 -1.94 -10.91
CA GLY A 58 -12.25 -2.10 -11.67
C GLY A 58 -12.69 -3.56 -11.70
N GLN A 59 -11.80 -4.45 -12.13
CA GLN A 59 -12.11 -5.88 -12.22
C GLN A 59 -12.45 -6.49 -10.85
N LEU A 60 -11.76 -6.06 -9.78
CA LEU A 60 -12.03 -6.52 -8.42
C LEU A 60 -13.37 -6.01 -7.90
N ALA A 61 -13.72 -4.75 -8.20
CA ALA A 61 -15.00 -4.15 -7.83
C ALA A 61 -16.18 -4.91 -8.47
N ASP A 62 -16.07 -5.23 -9.76
CA ASP A 62 -17.08 -6.00 -10.48
C ASP A 62 -17.22 -7.42 -9.91
N THR A 63 -16.08 -8.07 -9.61
CA THR A 63 -16.07 -9.43 -9.06
C THR A 63 -16.71 -9.49 -7.66
N LEU A 64 -16.43 -8.49 -6.82
CA LEU A 64 -16.92 -8.43 -5.44
C LEU A 64 -18.28 -7.72 -5.30
N ARG A 65 -18.82 -7.13 -6.39
CA ARG A 65 -20.00 -6.26 -6.40
C ARG A 65 -19.88 -5.13 -5.38
N ALA A 66 -18.74 -4.46 -5.40
CA ALA A 66 -18.39 -3.38 -4.49
C ALA A 66 -18.03 -2.11 -5.27
N ASP A 67 -17.98 -0.98 -4.58
CA ASP A 67 -17.49 0.26 -5.20
C ASP A 67 -16.00 0.15 -5.57
N PRO A 68 -15.54 0.84 -6.65
CA PRO A 68 -14.18 0.79 -7.19
C PRO A 68 -13.19 1.59 -6.33
N ILE A 69 -13.12 1.24 -5.05
CA ILE A 69 -12.28 1.87 -4.04
C ILE A 69 -11.65 0.76 -3.20
N VAL A 70 -10.34 0.86 -2.95
CA VAL A 70 -9.59 -0.05 -2.08
C VAL A 70 -9.01 0.74 -0.92
N ILE A 71 -9.29 0.27 0.30
CA ILE A 71 -8.76 0.84 1.54
C ILE A 71 -7.82 -0.19 2.18
N ASP A 72 -6.57 0.21 2.44
CA ASP A 72 -5.62 -0.57 3.23
C ASP A 72 -5.79 -0.20 4.72
N VAL A 73 -6.07 -1.18 5.58
CA VAL A 73 -6.31 -0.92 7.01
C VAL A 73 -5.01 -0.53 7.72
N THR A 74 -5.02 0.59 8.44
CA THR A 74 -3.81 1.12 9.12
C THR A 74 -3.79 0.85 10.62
N ASP A 75 -4.96 0.71 11.24
CA ASP A 75 -5.11 0.44 12.67
C ASP A 75 -5.94 -0.83 12.84
N ALA A 76 -5.26 -1.98 12.87
CA ALA A 76 -5.93 -3.25 13.05
C ALA A 76 -5.13 -4.19 13.92
N ASN A 77 -5.59 -4.31 15.17
CA ASN A 77 -5.31 -5.46 16.02
C ASN A 77 -6.53 -6.39 15.98
N PHE A 78 -6.61 -7.23 14.94
CA PHE A 78 -7.74 -8.16 14.81
C PHE A 78 -7.68 -9.23 15.91
N PRO A 79 -8.83 -9.60 16.53
CA PRO A 79 -8.85 -10.69 17.50
C PRO A 79 -8.31 -11.99 16.87
N GLY A 80 -7.39 -12.66 17.56
CA GLY A 80 -6.70 -13.84 17.03
C GLY A 80 -5.51 -13.54 16.12
N GLY A 81 -5.12 -12.27 15.93
CA GLY A 81 -3.89 -11.85 15.26
C GLY A 81 -3.88 -12.02 13.73
N LEU A 82 -4.99 -12.48 13.15
CA LEU A 82 -5.14 -12.68 11.71
C LEU A 82 -6.42 -12.01 11.19
N PRO A 83 -6.39 -11.39 9.99
CA PRO A 83 -5.23 -11.13 9.14
C PRO A 83 -4.15 -10.26 9.82
N MET A 84 -2.89 -10.42 9.44
CA MET A 84 -1.84 -9.50 9.90
C MET A 84 -1.94 -8.23 9.07
N ALA A 85 -2.38 -7.13 9.69
CA ALA A 85 -2.48 -5.85 9.03
C ALA A 85 -1.12 -5.45 8.43
N ASP A 86 -1.12 -5.21 7.13
CA ASP A 86 0.09 -4.76 6.44
C ASP A 86 0.22 -3.25 6.61
N GLN A 87 1.36 -2.81 7.15
CA GLN A 87 1.65 -1.39 7.25
C GLN A 87 1.97 -0.89 5.86
N THR A 88 0.96 -0.31 5.20
CA THR A 88 1.17 0.35 3.92
C THR A 88 2.18 1.47 4.12
N THR A 89 3.42 1.25 3.66
CA THR A 89 4.50 2.20 3.85
C THR A 89 4.40 3.31 2.82
N ALA A 90 4.28 4.55 3.30
CA ALA A 90 4.41 5.71 2.43
C ALA A 90 5.87 5.85 2.00
N ASN A 91 6.20 5.46 0.77
CA ASN A 91 7.51 5.71 0.20
C ASN A 91 7.60 7.16 -0.28
N ILE A 92 7.89 8.06 0.65
CA ILE A 92 8.09 9.48 0.37
C ILE A 92 9.54 9.66 -0.09
N ARG A 93 9.72 10.26 -1.27
CA ARG A 93 11.04 10.50 -1.85
C ARG A 93 11.88 11.42 -0.94
N ASN A 94 12.96 10.90 -0.39
CA ASN A 94 13.91 11.67 0.42
C ASN A 94 15.03 12.24 -0.46
N ASN A 95 14.93 13.54 -0.80
CA ASN A 95 15.94 14.25 -1.59
C ASN A 95 16.73 15.28 -0.76
N HIS A 96 16.70 15.20 0.57
CA HIS A 96 17.28 16.23 1.44
C HIS A 96 18.79 16.41 1.24
N LEU A 97 19.53 15.32 1.10
CA LEU A 97 20.97 15.37 0.88
C LEU A 97 21.32 16.08 -0.44
N SER A 98 20.64 15.75 -1.53
CA SER A 98 20.83 16.39 -2.83
C SER A 98 20.59 17.89 -2.76
N TYR A 99 19.56 18.31 -2.02
CA TYR A 99 19.24 19.71 -1.80
C TYR A 99 20.34 20.40 -0.99
N ALA A 100 20.78 19.79 0.12
CA ALA A 100 21.87 20.32 0.94
C ALA A 100 23.16 20.50 0.13
N VAL A 101 23.58 19.49 -0.64
CA VAL A 101 24.75 19.57 -1.52
C VAL A 101 24.62 20.74 -2.50
N THR A 102 23.46 20.89 -3.13
CA THR A 102 23.21 21.99 -4.08
C THR A 102 23.43 23.36 -3.41
N TRP A 103 22.85 23.59 -2.22
CA TRP A 103 22.99 24.87 -1.53
C TRP A 103 24.40 25.15 -1.02
N TYR A 104 25.10 24.13 -0.50
CA TYR A 104 26.48 24.29 -0.07
C TYR A 104 27.42 24.54 -1.25
N MET A 105 27.20 23.91 -2.40
CA MET A 105 27.98 24.18 -3.62
C MET A 105 27.74 25.60 -4.15
N LEU A 106 26.49 26.08 -4.16
CA LEU A 106 26.18 27.46 -4.56
C LEU A 106 26.82 28.49 -3.61
N SER A 107 26.75 28.24 -2.30
CA SER A 107 27.39 29.07 -1.28
C SER A 107 28.92 29.11 -1.45
N ALA A 108 29.54 27.93 -1.66
CA ALA A 108 30.98 27.81 -1.87
C ALA A 108 31.45 28.51 -3.16
N SER A 109 30.68 28.38 -4.24
CA SER A 109 30.98 29.05 -5.53
C SER A 109 30.93 30.56 -5.38
N THR A 110 29.90 31.09 -4.71
CA THR A 110 29.75 32.53 -4.45
C THR A 110 30.88 33.05 -3.54
N ALA A 111 31.23 32.31 -2.49
CA ALA A 111 32.35 32.66 -1.64
C ALA A 111 33.67 32.70 -2.43
N ALA A 112 33.93 31.70 -3.27
CA ALA A 112 35.11 31.66 -4.13
C ALA A 112 35.18 32.88 -5.06
N MET A 113 34.05 33.29 -5.67
CA MET A 113 34.00 34.50 -6.49
C MET A 113 34.39 35.76 -5.70
N ILE A 114 33.94 35.90 -4.45
CA ILE A 114 34.25 37.06 -3.60
C ILE A 114 35.73 37.08 -3.21
N PHE A 115 36.34 35.93 -2.88
CA PHE A 115 37.73 35.88 -2.41
C PHE A 115 38.77 35.86 -3.53
N LEU A 116 38.39 35.52 -4.77
CA LEU A 116 39.28 35.48 -5.92
C LEU A 116 39.23 36.76 -6.79
N LEU A 117 38.35 37.71 -6.44
CA LEU A 117 38.32 39.07 -6.98
C LEU A 117 39.18 40.02 -6.12
#